data_AF-A0A0D6AHE9-F1
#
_entry.id   AF-A0A0D6AHE9-F1
#
_cell.length_a   1.000
_cell.length_b   1.000
_cell.length_c   1.000
_cell.angle_alpha   90.00
_cell.angle_beta   90.00
_cell.angle_gamma   90.00
#
_symmetry.space_group_name_H-M   'P 1'
#
loop_
_entity.id
_entity.type
_entity.pdbx_description
1 polymer ?
#
loop_
_entity_poly.entity_id
_entity_poly.type
_entity_poly.pdbx_seq_one_letter_code
_entity_poly.pdbx_strand_id
1 'polypeptide(L)'
;MILLRYILFTFLIVVLNGCSGNKALESRFAPNSQLKSNSNSSTDTKPEIKNLATNPETNNNSLKLPDDFPSDIPVYSQAKLMSVDGKKIIWTSSDPLNLISEYYKQELTNKKWIISPSEDNLIIASKPEQNQSLQISFTPRNSETEFILTYEVSNPNLISTTPTIPTNPEKPESLNLTNNINQNSSSLDELVRLGILPSTQNLNPHQIITRREYARWLVKLNNLIYADVNSKLIRLANPDSKAIFTDIPQNDPDFAIIQGLAEAGLIPSSLTQDTNAITFQPDKPLTRDDLIIWKVPLDFRQKLPNATLDTIKETWGFQDASKIKPQGWRQLYIDWQNGEDSNIRRGFNYTTLFQPQKPVTYEEAAKVLNIFGYQGDIRNVKEIKK
;
A
#
# COMPACT_ATOMS: atom_id res chain seq x y z
N MET A 1 -61.83 41.35 13.20
CA MET A 1 -62.22 41.49 11.79
C MET A 1 -60.96 41.47 10.94
N ILE A 2 -60.39 40.29 10.75
CA ILE A 2 -60.51 39.49 9.51
C ILE A 2 -59.97 40.30 8.31
N LEU A 3 -58.68 40.66 8.33
CA LEU A 3 -57.92 40.94 7.11
C LEU A 3 -56.40 41.00 7.32
N LEU A 4 -55.90 40.96 8.57
CA LEU A 4 -54.46 41.05 8.87
C LEU A 4 -53.83 39.74 9.41
N ARG A 5 -54.46 38.59 9.17
CA ARG A 5 -53.97 37.26 9.57
C ARG A 5 -53.68 36.31 8.40
N TYR A 6 -53.90 36.76 7.15
CA TYR A 6 -53.72 35.95 5.94
C TYR A 6 -52.48 36.32 5.10
N ILE A 7 -51.64 37.23 5.58
CA ILE A 7 -50.39 37.62 4.88
C ILE A 7 -49.16 36.85 5.43
N LEU A 8 -49.33 36.05 6.49
CA LEU A 8 -48.25 35.25 7.08
C LEU A 8 -48.33 33.74 6.75
N PHE A 9 -49.12 33.33 5.75
CA PHE A 9 -49.27 31.92 5.35
C PHE A 9 -49.09 31.64 3.85
N THR A 10 -48.56 32.61 3.09
CA THR A 10 -48.36 32.49 1.63
C THR A 10 -46.93 32.75 1.19
N PHE A 11 -45.95 32.51 2.08
CA PHE A 11 -44.52 32.56 1.75
C PHE A 11 -43.72 31.41 2.37
N LEU A 12 -44.34 30.22 2.45
CA LEU A 12 -43.66 29.00 2.91
C LEU A 12 -44.06 27.76 2.09
N ILE A 13 -44.17 27.86 0.76
CA ILE A 13 -44.19 26.69 -0.14
C ILE A 13 -43.56 27.06 -1.49
N VAL A 14 -42.28 27.42 -1.52
CA VAL A 14 -41.46 27.38 -2.73
C VAL A 14 -40.00 27.13 -2.31
N VAL A 15 -39.63 25.89 -1.98
CA VAL A 15 -38.38 25.19 -2.36
C VAL A 15 -38.46 23.74 -1.87
N LEU A 16 -39.33 22.91 -2.45
CA LEU A 16 -39.22 21.44 -2.35
C LEU A 16 -39.72 20.83 -3.66
N ASN A 17 -38.92 20.98 -4.72
CA ASN A 17 -38.95 20.15 -5.93
C ASN A 17 -37.56 20.20 -6.57
N GLY A 18 -36.60 19.54 -5.91
CA GLY A 18 -35.32 19.18 -6.49
C GLY A 18 -35.38 17.71 -6.90
N CYS A 19 -35.31 17.47 -8.21
CA CYS A 19 -35.44 16.22 -8.95
C CYS A 19 -34.88 14.95 -8.27
N SER A 20 -35.78 14.04 -7.90
CA SER A 20 -35.52 12.59 -7.92
C SER A 20 -35.91 12.02 -9.28
N GLY A 21 -35.06 11.18 -9.87
CA GLY A 21 -35.44 10.30 -10.99
C GLY A 21 -34.93 10.75 -12.36
N ASN A 22 -33.64 10.54 -12.61
CA ASN A 22 -33.09 10.61 -13.97
C ASN A 22 -33.51 9.34 -14.75
N LYS A 23 -34.54 9.45 -15.61
CA LYS A 23 -35.08 8.35 -16.45
C LYS A 23 -34.06 7.73 -17.43
N ALA A 24 -32.87 8.31 -17.57
CA ALA A 24 -31.78 7.76 -18.39
C ALA A 24 -31.04 6.59 -17.72
N LEU A 25 -31.25 6.33 -16.42
CA LEU A 25 -30.57 5.27 -15.66
C LEU A 25 -31.46 4.03 -15.41
N GLU A 26 -32.79 4.15 -15.46
CA GLU A 26 -33.72 3.02 -15.27
C GLU A 26 -33.68 2.00 -16.42
N SER A 27 -33.25 2.39 -17.62
CA SER A 27 -33.15 1.49 -18.77
C SER A 27 -31.85 0.67 -18.82
N ARG A 28 -30.89 0.93 -17.92
CA ARG A 28 -29.62 0.17 -17.84
C ARG A 28 -29.63 -0.98 -16.83
N PHE A 29 -30.68 -1.09 -16.01
CA PHE A 29 -30.83 -2.14 -15.00
C PHE A 29 -32.10 -2.98 -15.16
N ALA A 30 -32.84 -2.82 -16.27
CA ALA A 30 -33.93 -3.73 -16.59
C ALA A 30 -33.39 -5.16 -16.81
N PRO A 31 -34.03 -6.20 -16.24
CA PRO A 31 -33.64 -7.58 -16.48
C PRO A 31 -33.68 -7.89 -17.98
N ASN A 32 -32.60 -8.47 -18.51
CA ASN A 32 -32.55 -8.95 -19.89
C ASN A 32 -33.66 -9.98 -20.12
N SER A 33 -34.66 -9.63 -20.92
CA SER A 33 -35.87 -10.41 -21.17
C SER A 33 -35.67 -11.60 -22.13
N GLN A 34 -34.42 -11.99 -22.45
CA GLN A 34 -34.13 -13.12 -23.35
C GLN A 34 -33.52 -14.36 -22.68
N LEU A 35 -33.69 -14.56 -21.37
CA LEU A 35 -33.26 -15.81 -20.72
C LEU A 35 -34.40 -16.50 -19.96
N LYS A 36 -34.80 -17.66 -20.50
CA LYS A 36 -35.81 -18.65 -20.08
C LYS A 36 -37.22 -18.34 -20.63
N SER A 37 -37.91 -19.23 -21.34
CA SER A 37 -37.77 -20.67 -21.58
C SER A 37 -38.76 -21.04 -22.69
N ASN A 38 -38.36 -21.85 -23.66
CA ASN A 38 -39.34 -22.66 -24.39
C ASN A 38 -38.82 -24.10 -24.44
N SER A 39 -39.48 -24.94 -23.65
CA SER A 39 -39.36 -26.40 -23.70
C SER A 39 -40.63 -26.94 -24.34
N ASN A 40 -40.40 -27.77 -25.36
CA ASN A 40 -41.24 -28.83 -25.94
C ASN A 40 -42.41 -28.46 -26.87
N SER A 41 -42.23 -28.80 -28.16
CA SER A 41 -43.01 -29.86 -28.84
C SER A 41 -42.56 -30.07 -30.31
N SER A 42 -41.90 -31.21 -30.53
CA SER A 42 -41.89 -32.14 -31.68
C SER A 42 -42.32 -31.71 -33.10
N THR A 43 -41.48 -32.03 -34.10
CA THR A 43 -41.80 -32.90 -35.27
C THR A 43 -40.54 -33.26 -36.07
N ASP A 44 -40.60 -34.45 -36.69
CA ASP A 44 -39.57 -35.27 -37.35
C ASP A 44 -38.70 -34.63 -38.45
N THR A 45 -37.45 -35.08 -38.59
CA THR A 45 -36.92 -35.97 -39.69
C THR A 45 -35.37 -35.86 -39.82
N LYS A 46 -34.68 -37.00 -39.81
CA LYS A 46 -33.22 -37.27 -40.05
C LYS A 46 -32.80 -36.86 -41.50
N PRO A 47 -31.55 -36.40 -41.86
CA PRO A 47 -30.29 -37.17 -41.78
C PRO A 47 -28.93 -36.47 -41.53
N GLU A 48 -28.14 -37.11 -40.64
CA GLU A 48 -26.78 -37.66 -40.82
C GLU A 48 -25.71 -36.86 -41.62
N ILE A 49 -24.72 -36.27 -40.92
CA ILE A 49 -23.30 -36.19 -41.34
C ILE A 49 -22.37 -36.37 -40.12
N LYS A 50 -21.31 -37.17 -40.37
CA LYS A 50 -20.22 -37.69 -39.53
C LYS A 50 -19.44 -36.70 -38.64
N ASN A 51 -19.19 -37.18 -37.41
CA ASN A 51 -18.00 -37.10 -36.55
C ASN A 51 -16.77 -36.28 -36.99
N LEU A 52 -16.31 -35.40 -36.09
CA LEU A 52 -14.89 -35.31 -35.70
C LEU A 52 -14.79 -34.99 -34.20
N ALA A 53 -13.91 -35.72 -33.51
CA ALA A 53 -13.63 -35.71 -32.07
C ALA A 53 -13.33 -34.30 -31.51
N THR A 54 -13.53 -34.00 -30.22
CA THR A 54 -12.61 -34.37 -29.13
C THR A 54 -13.28 -34.28 -27.75
N ASN A 55 -12.78 -35.13 -26.86
CA ASN A 55 -13.20 -35.51 -25.50
C ASN A 55 -13.36 -34.34 -24.47
N PRO A 56 -14.03 -34.61 -23.34
CA PRO A 56 -14.46 -33.66 -22.31
C PRO A 56 -13.44 -33.53 -21.19
N GLU A 57 -13.46 -32.40 -20.47
CA GLU A 57 -13.13 -32.41 -19.04
C GLU A 57 -14.10 -31.49 -18.29
N THR A 58 -15.08 -32.14 -17.68
CA THR A 58 -15.78 -31.65 -16.50
C THR A 58 -14.85 -31.93 -15.32
N ASN A 59 -14.37 -30.89 -14.63
CA ASN A 59 -13.78 -31.06 -13.31
C ASN A 59 -14.51 -30.16 -12.31
N ASN A 60 -15.43 -30.80 -11.60
CA ASN A 60 -16.03 -30.31 -10.36
C ASN A 60 -14.95 -30.28 -9.27
N ASN A 61 -14.34 -29.12 -9.00
CA ASN A 61 -13.55 -28.92 -7.79
C ASN A 61 -14.43 -28.33 -6.68
N SER A 62 -14.94 -29.20 -5.81
CA SER A 62 -15.42 -28.81 -4.49
C SER A 62 -14.19 -28.50 -3.63
N LEU A 63 -13.91 -27.21 -3.44
CA LEU A 63 -12.87 -26.74 -2.53
C LEU A 63 -13.20 -27.19 -1.10
N LYS A 64 -12.30 -27.96 -0.48
CA LYS A 64 -12.41 -28.39 0.93
C LYS A 64 -11.43 -27.61 1.79
N LEU A 65 -11.80 -27.37 3.04
CA LEU A 65 -10.95 -26.73 4.05
C LEU A 65 -9.70 -27.60 4.31
N PRO A 66 -8.52 -27.02 4.63
CA PRO A 66 -7.34 -27.79 5.01
C PRO A 66 -7.63 -28.78 6.15
N ASP A 67 -7.06 -29.97 6.09
CA ASP A 67 -7.18 -30.98 7.16
C ASP A 67 -6.55 -30.51 8.49
N ASP A 68 -5.65 -29.51 8.44
CA ASP A 68 -4.99 -28.87 9.59
C ASP A 68 -5.69 -27.58 10.07
N PHE A 69 -6.94 -27.35 9.64
CA PHE A 69 -7.70 -26.17 10.09
C PHE A 69 -8.15 -26.31 11.55
N PRO A 70 -7.80 -25.36 12.44
CA PRO A 70 -8.15 -25.45 13.85
C PRO A 70 -9.66 -25.47 14.09
N SER A 71 -10.17 -26.49 14.78
CA SER A 71 -11.60 -26.61 15.17
C SER A 71 -12.08 -25.46 16.08
N ASP A 72 -11.13 -24.76 16.69
CA ASP A 72 -11.40 -23.64 17.59
C ASP A 72 -11.74 -22.35 16.84
N ILE A 73 -11.44 -22.25 15.55
CA ILE A 73 -11.81 -21.09 14.73
C ILE A 73 -13.23 -21.31 14.18
N PRO A 74 -14.20 -20.41 14.47
CA PRO A 74 -15.56 -20.55 13.96
C PRO A 74 -15.59 -20.38 12.42
N VAL A 75 -16.42 -21.15 11.74
CA VAL A 75 -16.62 -21.06 10.29
C VAL A 75 -17.99 -20.45 10.01
N TYR A 76 -18.03 -19.38 9.22
CA TYR A 76 -19.28 -18.72 8.88
C TYR A 76 -20.09 -19.55 7.87
N SER A 77 -21.22 -20.12 8.33
CA SER A 77 -22.02 -21.09 7.55
C SER A 77 -22.60 -20.57 6.24
N GLN A 78 -22.84 -19.26 6.13
CA GLN A 78 -23.39 -18.64 4.92
C GLN A 78 -22.31 -18.20 3.92
N ALA A 79 -21.02 -18.38 4.25
CA ALA A 79 -19.92 -18.03 3.37
C ALA A 79 -19.57 -19.16 2.40
N LYS A 80 -19.16 -18.79 1.19
CA LYS A 80 -18.58 -19.67 0.19
C LYS A 80 -17.07 -19.54 0.19
N LEU A 81 -16.38 -20.68 0.27
CA LEU A 81 -14.93 -20.76 0.19
C LEU A 81 -14.46 -20.45 -1.24
N MET A 82 -13.64 -19.42 -1.41
CA MET A 82 -13.11 -19.01 -2.71
C MET A 82 -11.70 -19.53 -2.97
N SER A 83 -10.84 -19.51 -1.96
CA SER A 83 -9.45 -19.96 -2.09
C SER A 83 -8.85 -20.32 -0.73
N VAL A 84 -7.90 -21.24 -0.77
CA VAL A 84 -7.10 -21.69 0.36
C VAL A 84 -5.64 -21.58 -0.07
N ASP A 85 -4.89 -20.66 0.55
CA ASP A 85 -3.47 -20.46 0.31
C ASP A 85 -2.71 -20.58 1.63
N GLY A 86 -2.34 -21.81 1.99
CA GLY A 86 -1.69 -22.14 3.26
C GLY A 86 -2.53 -21.75 4.48
N LYS A 87 -2.05 -20.76 5.24
CA LYS A 87 -2.71 -20.23 6.47
C LYS A 87 -3.74 -19.13 6.18
N LYS A 88 -3.90 -18.72 4.92
CA LYS A 88 -4.82 -17.68 4.47
C LYS A 88 -6.01 -18.31 3.76
N ILE A 89 -7.20 -18.09 4.29
CA ILE A 89 -8.44 -18.63 3.74
C ILE A 89 -9.34 -17.46 3.32
N ILE A 90 -9.74 -17.46 2.05
CA ILE A 90 -10.56 -16.40 1.47
C ILE A 90 -11.99 -16.91 1.31
N TRP A 91 -12.92 -16.15 1.86
CA TRP A 91 -14.34 -16.44 1.86
C TRP A 91 -15.11 -15.26 1.26
N THR A 92 -16.24 -15.55 0.62
CA THR A 92 -17.23 -14.54 0.22
C THR A 92 -18.60 -14.86 0.81
N SER A 93 -19.35 -13.85 1.21
CA SER A 93 -20.76 -13.97 1.60
C SER A 93 -21.58 -12.84 0.99
N SER A 94 -22.85 -13.10 0.67
CA SER A 94 -23.82 -12.07 0.30
C SER A 94 -24.32 -11.24 1.50
N ASP A 95 -23.96 -11.64 2.72
CA ASP A 95 -24.35 -10.93 3.94
C ASP A 95 -23.54 -9.65 4.16
N PRO A 96 -24.13 -8.64 4.82
CA PRO A 96 -23.45 -7.38 5.08
C PRO A 96 -22.34 -7.54 6.13
N LEU A 97 -21.28 -6.75 5.98
CA LEU A 97 -20.06 -6.81 6.80
C LEU A 97 -20.33 -6.73 8.31
N ASN A 98 -21.29 -5.91 8.74
CA ASN A 98 -21.65 -5.78 10.15
C ASN A 98 -22.14 -7.11 10.74
N LEU A 99 -22.95 -7.88 10.00
CA LEU A 99 -23.48 -9.16 10.47
C LEU A 99 -22.37 -10.21 10.64
N ILE A 100 -21.45 -10.27 9.68
CA ILE A 100 -20.34 -11.23 9.70
C ILE A 100 -19.34 -10.86 10.80
N SER A 101 -19.01 -9.57 10.94
CA SER A 101 -18.09 -9.12 11.99
C SER A 101 -18.66 -9.28 13.40
N GLU A 102 -19.95 -9.04 13.62
CA GLU A 102 -20.62 -9.30 14.89
C GLU A 102 -20.62 -10.79 15.24
N TYR A 103 -20.90 -11.67 14.27
CA TYR A 103 -20.82 -13.12 14.45
C TYR A 103 -19.44 -13.55 14.96
N TYR A 104 -18.36 -13.12 14.29
CA TYR A 104 -17.00 -13.49 14.71
C TYR A 104 -16.65 -12.92 16.08
N LYS A 105 -17.04 -11.68 16.39
CA LYS A 105 -16.83 -11.09 17.73
C LYS A 105 -17.52 -11.91 18.82
N GLN A 106 -18.76 -12.35 18.58
CA GLN A 106 -19.53 -13.15 19.54
C GLN A 106 -18.93 -14.56 19.72
N GLU A 107 -18.67 -15.26 18.63
CA GLU A 107 -18.14 -16.63 18.67
C GLU A 107 -16.73 -16.69 19.27
N LEU A 108 -15.85 -15.74 18.93
CA LEU A 108 -14.50 -15.67 19.50
C LEU A 108 -14.56 -15.38 21.00
N THR A 109 -15.45 -14.48 21.43
CA THR A 109 -15.69 -14.21 22.87
C THR A 109 -16.21 -15.45 23.60
N ASN A 110 -17.17 -16.17 23.02
CA ASN A 110 -17.69 -17.42 23.58
C ASN A 110 -16.62 -18.51 23.70
N LYS A 111 -15.69 -18.58 22.74
CA LYS A 111 -14.55 -19.50 22.74
C LYS A 111 -13.34 -18.99 23.53
N LYS A 112 -13.51 -17.93 24.35
CA LYS A 112 -12.49 -17.33 25.23
C LYS A 112 -11.26 -16.78 24.51
N TRP A 113 -11.43 -16.31 23.27
CA TRP A 113 -10.38 -15.57 22.58
C TRP A 113 -10.33 -14.13 23.09
N ILE A 114 -9.12 -13.59 23.24
CA ILE A 114 -8.89 -12.20 23.61
C ILE A 114 -8.87 -11.38 22.32
N ILE A 115 -9.95 -10.64 22.09
CA ILE A 115 -10.07 -9.70 20.97
C ILE A 115 -9.31 -8.42 21.33
N SER A 116 -8.32 -8.08 20.52
CA SER A 116 -7.55 -6.83 20.67
C SER A 116 -8.26 -5.68 19.97
N PRO A 117 -8.12 -4.43 20.46
CA PRO A 117 -8.67 -3.27 19.77
C PRO A 117 -8.03 -3.15 18.38
N SER A 118 -8.87 -3.09 17.35
CA SER A 118 -8.50 -3.01 15.94
C SER A 118 -9.50 -2.16 15.16
N GLU A 119 -9.20 -1.86 13.90
CA GLU A 119 -10.05 -1.05 13.00
C GLU A 119 -11.42 -1.69 12.73
N ASP A 120 -12.40 -0.92 12.25
CA ASP A 120 -13.79 -1.35 12.10
C ASP A 120 -13.97 -2.61 11.22
N ASN A 121 -13.08 -2.83 10.25
CA ASN A 121 -13.11 -3.95 9.30
C ASN A 121 -12.03 -5.01 9.57
N LEU A 122 -11.42 -5.01 10.75
CA LEU A 122 -10.38 -5.95 11.14
C LEU A 122 -10.69 -6.52 12.53
N ILE A 123 -10.64 -7.85 12.67
CA ILE A 123 -10.68 -8.53 13.97
C ILE A 123 -9.33 -9.18 14.20
N ILE A 124 -8.66 -8.78 15.28
CA ILE A 124 -7.45 -9.45 15.76
C ILE A 124 -7.81 -10.14 17.07
N ALA A 125 -7.66 -11.46 17.10
CA ALA A 125 -7.93 -12.28 18.27
C ALA A 125 -6.72 -13.14 18.60
N SER A 126 -6.41 -13.28 19.89
CA SER A 126 -5.33 -14.12 20.37
C SER A 126 -5.83 -15.06 21.48
N LYS A 127 -5.26 -16.26 21.53
CA LYS A 127 -5.50 -17.23 22.59
C LYS A 127 -4.16 -17.62 23.19
N PRO A 128 -3.66 -16.85 24.18
CA PRO A 128 -2.32 -17.05 24.74
C PRO A 128 -2.13 -18.45 25.36
N GLU A 129 -3.20 -19.03 25.91
CA GLU A 129 -3.18 -20.39 26.48
C GLU A 129 -2.82 -21.48 25.46
N GLN A 130 -3.00 -21.21 24.17
CA GLN A 130 -2.77 -22.17 23.08
C GLN A 130 -1.76 -21.66 22.05
N ASN A 131 -1.10 -20.51 22.29
CA ASN A 131 -0.23 -19.82 21.33
C ASN A 131 -0.87 -19.67 19.94
N GLN A 132 -2.16 -19.32 19.91
CA GLN A 132 -2.90 -19.11 18.67
C GLN A 132 -3.14 -17.62 18.42
N SER A 133 -2.93 -17.19 17.18
CA SER A 133 -3.32 -15.88 16.69
C SER A 133 -4.27 -16.03 15.51
N LEU A 134 -5.27 -15.14 15.45
CA LEU A 134 -6.29 -15.12 14.41
C LEU A 134 -6.48 -13.67 13.97
N GLN A 135 -6.42 -13.45 12.66
CA GLN A 135 -6.71 -12.17 12.03
C GLN A 135 -7.79 -12.38 10.98
N ILE A 136 -8.86 -11.59 11.05
CA ILE A 136 -9.96 -11.61 10.10
C ILE A 136 -10.12 -10.20 9.54
N SER A 137 -9.85 -10.01 8.25
CA SER A 137 -10.06 -8.73 7.57
C SER A 137 -11.28 -8.82 6.65
N PHE A 138 -12.14 -7.81 6.68
CA PHE A 138 -13.35 -7.71 5.86
C PHE A 138 -13.17 -6.66 4.77
N THR A 139 -13.57 -6.97 3.55
CA THR A 139 -13.54 -6.07 2.40
C THR A 139 -14.91 -6.08 1.71
N PRO A 140 -15.67 -4.97 1.75
CA PRO A 140 -16.93 -4.89 1.02
C PRO A 140 -16.67 -4.85 -0.48
N ARG A 141 -17.32 -5.73 -1.25
CA ARG A 141 -17.22 -5.80 -2.72
C ARG A 141 -18.61 -5.75 -3.34
N ASN A 142 -19.04 -4.56 -3.74
CA ASN A 142 -20.35 -4.28 -4.33
C ASN A 142 -21.52 -4.75 -3.45
N SER A 143 -22.02 -5.98 -3.67
CA SER A 143 -23.15 -6.61 -2.97
C SER A 143 -22.76 -7.82 -2.12
N GLU A 144 -21.46 -8.11 -2.01
CA GLU A 144 -20.92 -9.22 -1.23
C GLU A 144 -19.82 -8.71 -0.29
N THR A 145 -19.60 -9.40 0.83
CA THR A 145 -18.49 -9.17 1.74
C THR A 145 -17.47 -10.27 1.53
N GLU A 146 -16.27 -9.90 1.06
CA GLU A 146 -15.11 -10.78 1.05
C GLU A 146 -14.42 -10.68 2.41
N PHE A 147 -14.02 -11.80 3.00
CA PHE A 147 -13.22 -11.79 4.21
C PHE A 147 -12.09 -12.80 4.14
N ILE A 148 -10.97 -12.40 4.71
CA ILE A 148 -9.73 -13.14 4.70
C ILE A 148 -9.42 -13.52 6.14
N LEU A 149 -9.29 -14.81 6.38
CA LEU A 149 -8.93 -15.37 7.66
C LEU A 149 -7.49 -15.88 7.61
N THR A 150 -6.64 -15.33 8.48
CA THR A 150 -5.25 -15.75 8.65
C THR A 150 -5.07 -16.25 10.08
N TYR A 151 -4.52 -17.45 10.27
CA TYR A 151 -4.31 -18.04 11.59
C TYR A 151 -2.89 -18.57 11.77
N GLU A 152 -2.34 -18.47 12.98
CA GLU A 152 -1.09 -19.10 13.36
C GLU A 152 -1.27 -19.93 14.62
N VAL A 153 -0.71 -21.15 14.63
CA VAL A 153 -0.62 -22.03 15.79
C VAL A 153 0.86 -22.33 16.02
N SER A 154 1.41 -21.97 17.18
CA SER A 154 2.78 -22.34 17.56
C SER A 154 2.74 -23.48 18.56
N ASN A 155 3.24 -24.66 18.18
CA ASN A 155 3.31 -25.82 19.08
C ASN A 155 4.21 -25.50 20.30
N PRO A 156 3.69 -25.56 21.53
CA PRO A 156 4.49 -25.38 22.73
C PRO A 156 5.21 -26.69 23.04
N ASN A 157 6.33 -26.94 22.37
CA ASN A 157 7.33 -27.87 22.89
C ASN A 157 8.69 -27.47 22.35
N LEU A 158 9.42 -26.72 23.18
CA LEU A 158 10.87 -26.74 23.38
C LEU A 158 11.15 -25.63 24.42
N ILE A 159 11.00 -25.99 25.69
CA ILE A 159 11.49 -25.20 26.82
C ILE A 159 13.01 -25.27 26.73
N SER A 160 13.69 -24.14 26.50
CA SER A 160 15.13 -24.03 26.69
C SER A 160 15.43 -22.94 27.71
N THR A 161 16.13 -23.39 28.73
CA THR A 161 16.46 -22.75 30.00
C THR A 161 17.18 -21.41 29.85
N THR A 162 16.73 -20.45 30.66
CA THR A 162 17.41 -19.20 31.01
C THR A 162 18.87 -19.44 31.41
N PRO A 163 19.87 -18.72 30.85
CA PRO A 163 21.18 -18.61 31.46
C PRO A 163 21.26 -17.33 32.30
N THR A 164 21.60 -17.53 33.57
CA THR A 164 21.96 -16.53 34.56
C THR A 164 23.14 -15.68 34.09
N ILE A 165 23.04 -14.37 34.28
CA ILE A 165 24.11 -13.38 34.04
C ILE A 165 25.22 -13.56 35.08
N PRO A 166 26.50 -13.58 34.67
CA PRO A 166 27.52 -12.89 35.43
C PRO A 166 28.26 -11.86 34.57
N THR A 167 28.46 -10.72 35.21
CA THR A 167 29.08 -9.47 34.77
C THR A 167 30.57 -9.63 34.47
N ASN A 168 31.05 -9.24 33.28
CA ASN A 168 32.32 -8.51 33.11
C ASN A 168 32.44 -7.91 31.68
N PRO A 169 33.00 -6.70 31.46
CA PRO A 169 33.03 -6.04 30.16
C PRO A 169 34.40 -6.15 29.47
N GLU A 170 34.48 -6.80 28.31
CA GLU A 170 35.62 -6.61 27.41
C GLU A 170 35.25 -6.85 25.93
N LYS A 171 35.33 -5.74 25.16
CA LYS A 171 35.61 -5.60 23.71
C LYS A 171 34.84 -6.49 22.70
N PRO A 172 34.04 -5.93 21.77
CA PRO A 172 33.46 -6.72 20.70
C PRO A 172 34.44 -6.89 19.53
N GLU A 173 34.94 -8.11 19.41
CA GLU A 173 35.56 -8.65 18.20
C GLU A 173 34.44 -9.12 17.24
N SER A 174 34.70 -8.99 15.94
CA SER A 174 33.75 -9.10 14.84
C SER A 174 33.03 -10.45 14.71
N LEU A 175 31.69 -10.41 14.60
CA LEU A 175 30.85 -11.55 14.19
C LEU A 175 30.58 -11.49 12.68
N ASN A 176 31.24 -12.40 11.95
CA ASN A 176 30.87 -12.77 10.59
C ASN A 176 29.54 -13.54 10.63
N LEU A 177 28.48 -12.96 10.08
CA LEU A 177 27.22 -13.66 9.82
C LEU A 177 27.25 -14.20 8.38
N THR A 178 27.54 -15.49 8.25
CA THR A 178 27.28 -16.24 7.02
C THR A 178 25.87 -16.86 7.09
N ASN A 179 25.10 -16.54 6.06
CA ASN A 179 23.99 -17.30 5.48
C ASN A 179 23.07 -18.09 6.41
N ASN A 180 21.89 -17.52 6.70
CA ASN A 180 20.67 -18.31 6.81
C ASN A 180 19.50 -17.54 6.18
N ILE A 181 19.08 -18.01 5.00
CA ILE A 181 17.92 -17.50 4.26
C ILE A 181 16.68 -17.96 5.02
N ASN A 182 16.07 -17.04 5.76
CA ASN A 182 14.67 -17.10 6.21
C ASN A 182 13.97 -15.85 5.71
N GLN A 183 12.78 -16.04 5.14
CA GLN A 183 12.04 -15.06 4.35
C GLN A 183 11.49 -13.89 5.17
N ASN A 184 12.35 -12.88 5.39
CA ASN A 184 12.00 -11.46 5.49
C ASN A 184 13.30 -10.66 5.38
N SER A 185 13.84 -10.55 4.16
CA SER A 185 14.93 -9.63 3.86
C SER A 185 14.53 -8.21 4.28
N SER A 186 15.40 -7.54 5.02
CA SER A 186 15.22 -6.13 5.34
C SER A 186 15.24 -5.31 4.04
N SER A 187 14.65 -4.13 4.04
CA SER A 187 14.68 -3.23 2.87
C SER A 187 16.11 -2.93 2.40
N LEU A 188 17.07 -2.90 3.34
CA LEU A 188 18.48 -2.70 3.02
C LEU A 188 19.10 -3.92 2.34
N ASP A 189 18.70 -5.13 2.72
CA ASP A 189 19.17 -6.36 2.06
C ASP A 189 18.72 -6.40 0.60
N GLU A 190 17.53 -5.90 0.28
CA GLU A 190 17.08 -5.76 -1.11
C GLU A 190 17.96 -4.80 -1.90
N LEU A 191 18.39 -3.68 -1.30
CA LEU A 191 19.31 -2.74 -1.94
C LEU A 191 20.69 -3.37 -2.19
N VAL A 192 21.17 -4.21 -1.27
CA VAL A 192 22.41 -4.97 -1.45
C VAL A 192 22.24 -6.02 -2.55
N ARG A 193 21.15 -6.80 -2.53
CA ARG A 193 20.83 -7.81 -3.55
C ARG A 193 20.85 -7.21 -4.95
N LEU A 194 20.25 -6.04 -5.10
CA LEU A 194 20.15 -5.33 -6.37
C LEU A 194 21.42 -4.56 -6.75
N GLY A 195 22.45 -4.53 -5.89
CA GLY A 195 23.70 -3.83 -6.15
C GLY A 195 23.58 -2.30 -6.12
N ILE A 196 22.54 -1.78 -5.47
CA ILE A 196 22.42 -0.36 -5.16
C ILE A 196 23.44 0.01 -4.07
N LEU A 197 23.57 -0.88 -3.09
CA LEU A 197 24.56 -0.83 -2.01
C LEU A 197 25.61 -1.93 -2.19
N PRO A 198 26.88 -1.68 -1.80
CA PRO A 198 27.93 -2.69 -1.87
C PRO A 198 27.74 -3.75 -0.77
N SER A 199 27.92 -5.03 -1.12
CA SER A 199 27.79 -6.16 -0.18
C SER A 199 28.89 -6.24 0.87
N THR A 200 30.00 -5.51 0.69
CA THR A 200 31.17 -5.53 1.58
C THR A 200 31.07 -4.54 2.74
N GLN A 201 29.99 -3.76 2.81
CA GLN A 201 29.83 -2.72 3.81
C GLN A 201 29.00 -3.23 4.99
N ASN A 202 29.52 -3.06 6.21
CA ASN A 202 28.68 -3.18 7.42
C ASN A 202 27.69 -2.01 7.40
N LEU A 203 26.48 -2.26 6.90
CA LEU A 203 25.42 -1.27 6.83
C LEU A 203 24.90 -1.00 8.25
N ASN A 204 24.89 0.26 8.66
CA ASN A 204 24.21 0.70 9.88
C ASN A 204 22.81 1.23 9.49
N PRO A 205 21.72 0.54 9.85
CA PRO A 205 20.36 0.96 9.48
C PRO A 205 19.99 2.36 9.98
N HIS A 206 20.56 2.79 11.11
CA HIS A 206 20.30 4.09 11.73
C HIS A 206 21.25 5.20 11.26
N GLN A 207 22.17 4.89 10.34
CA GLN A 207 22.98 5.91 9.70
C GLN A 207 22.09 6.91 8.96
N ILE A 208 22.40 8.20 9.10
CA ILE A 208 21.71 9.25 8.36
C ILE A 208 22.14 9.22 6.89
N ILE A 209 21.17 9.18 5.98
CA ILE A 209 21.42 9.23 4.55
C ILE A 209 21.66 10.68 4.10
N THR A 210 22.65 10.88 3.24
CA THR A 210 22.90 12.16 2.58
C THR A 210 21.96 12.35 1.39
N ARG A 211 21.79 13.61 0.97
CA ARG A 211 21.00 13.97 -0.21
C ARG A 211 21.50 13.28 -1.48
N ARG A 212 22.82 13.22 -1.65
CA ARG A 212 23.48 12.53 -2.79
C ARG A 212 23.19 11.04 -2.81
N GLU A 213 23.37 10.36 -1.67
CA GLU A 213 23.13 8.93 -1.58
C GLU A 213 21.67 8.60 -1.93
N TYR A 214 20.72 9.35 -1.39
CA TYR A 214 19.32 9.16 -1.70
C TYR A 214 18.99 9.40 -3.18
N ALA A 215 19.53 10.45 -3.80
CA ALA A 215 19.38 10.71 -5.23
C ALA A 215 19.88 9.52 -6.07
N ARG A 216 21.04 8.96 -5.71
CA ARG A 216 21.60 7.77 -6.35
C ARG A 216 20.69 6.56 -6.20
N TRP A 217 20.20 6.28 -5.00
CA TRP A 217 19.32 5.13 -4.75
C TRP A 217 17.99 5.29 -5.51
N LEU A 218 17.39 6.48 -5.44
CA LEU A 218 16.13 6.81 -6.10
C LEU A 218 16.19 6.57 -7.61
N VAL A 219 17.20 7.12 -8.29
CA VAL A 219 17.34 6.98 -9.74
C VAL A 219 17.65 5.54 -10.14
N LYS A 220 18.61 4.90 -9.47
CA LYS A 220 19.01 3.53 -9.82
C LYS A 220 17.85 2.55 -9.62
N LEU A 221 17.13 2.62 -8.50
CA LEU A 221 15.99 1.74 -8.24
C LEU A 221 14.82 2.01 -9.18
N ASN A 222 14.48 3.29 -9.43
CA ASN A 222 13.44 3.65 -10.38
C ASN A 222 13.74 3.05 -11.77
N ASN A 223 14.97 3.20 -12.24
CA ASN A 223 15.34 2.72 -13.57
C ASN A 223 15.45 1.19 -13.63
N LEU A 224 15.70 0.54 -12.50
CA LEU A 224 15.70 -0.91 -12.41
C LEU A 224 14.28 -1.49 -12.38
N ILE A 225 13.39 -0.94 -11.55
CA ILE A 225 12.01 -1.45 -11.39
C ILE A 225 11.12 -1.17 -12.61
N TYR A 226 11.47 -0.15 -13.41
CA TYR A 226 10.79 0.22 -14.65
C TYR A 226 11.66 -0.01 -15.89
N ALA A 227 12.62 -0.93 -15.85
CA ALA A 227 13.49 -1.23 -16.99
C ALA A 227 12.70 -1.64 -18.26
N ASP A 228 11.50 -2.18 -18.10
CA ASP A 228 10.53 -2.56 -19.13
C ASP A 228 9.59 -1.42 -19.58
N VAL A 229 9.61 -0.26 -18.90
CA VAL A 229 8.69 0.87 -19.16
C VAL A 229 9.48 2.15 -19.41
N ASN A 230 9.88 2.37 -20.67
CA ASN A 230 10.71 3.50 -21.08
C ASN A 230 10.20 4.88 -20.62
N SER A 231 8.89 5.10 -20.60
CA SER A 231 8.29 6.37 -20.17
C SER A 231 8.43 6.65 -18.68
N LYS A 232 8.81 5.66 -17.87
CA LYS A 232 8.99 5.77 -16.42
C LYS A 232 10.46 5.87 -16.00
N LEU A 233 11.39 5.69 -16.94
CA LEU A 233 12.82 5.85 -16.69
C LEU A 233 13.17 7.33 -16.47
N ILE A 234 14.07 7.58 -15.52
CA ILE A 234 14.71 8.89 -15.30
C ILE A 234 15.94 8.95 -16.19
N ARG A 235 16.01 9.95 -17.05
CA ARG A 235 17.18 10.18 -17.90
C ARG A 235 18.32 10.76 -17.07
N LEU A 236 19.51 10.20 -17.24
CA LEU A 236 20.73 10.80 -16.73
C LEU A 236 21.10 12.01 -17.61
N ALA A 237 21.68 13.04 -17.01
CA ALA A 237 22.13 14.19 -17.75
C ALA A 237 23.29 13.84 -18.70
N ASN A 238 23.40 14.61 -19.78
CA ASN A 238 24.57 14.56 -20.64
C ASN A 238 25.80 15.04 -19.83
N PRO A 239 26.93 14.31 -19.83
CA PRO A 239 28.17 14.77 -19.18
C PRO A 239 28.62 16.18 -19.61
N ASP A 240 28.27 16.60 -20.83
CA ASP A 240 28.61 17.91 -21.37
C ASP A 240 27.58 19.01 -21.03
N SER A 241 26.47 18.66 -20.34
CA SER A 241 25.45 19.64 -19.91
C SER A 241 26.05 20.68 -18.97
N LYS A 242 25.62 21.94 -19.09
CA LYS A 242 25.97 22.98 -18.13
C LYS A 242 25.39 22.64 -16.75
N ALA A 243 26.25 22.64 -15.73
CA ALA A 243 25.84 22.38 -14.36
C ALA A 243 24.76 23.38 -13.88
N ILE A 244 23.68 22.86 -13.30
CA ILE A 244 22.59 23.64 -12.70
C ILE A 244 22.97 24.10 -11.28
N PHE A 245 23.66 23.24 -10.54
CA PHE A 245 24.10 23.51 -9.17
C PHE A 245 25.58 23.90 -9.14
N THR A 246 25.93 24.90 -8.34
CA THR A 246 27.32 25.39 -8.26
C THR A 246 28.27 24.45 -7.53
N ASP A 247 27.73 23.55 -6.71
CA ASP A 247 28.46 22.58 -5.89
C ASP A 247 28.44 21.15 -6.45
N ILE A 248 27.92 20.95 -7.67
CA ILE A 248 27.92 19.68 -8.40
C ILE A 248 28.54 19.91 -9.79
N PRO A 249 29.88 19.98 -9.89
CA PRO A 249 30.58 20.17 -11.17
C PRO A 249 30.46 18.92 -12.06
N GLN A 250 30.75 19.06 -13.37
CA GLN A 250 30.62 17.96 -14.36
C GLN A 250 31.47 16.71 -14.05
N ASN A 251 32.59 16.88 -13.34
CA ASN A 251 33.47 15.78 -12.93
C ASN A 251 33.03 15.09 -11.64
N ASP A 252 31.95 15.55 -11.02
CA ASP A 252 31.36 14.91 -9.85
C ASP A 252 30.81 13.52 -10.21
N PRO A 253 31.09 12.47 -9.40
CA PRO A 253 30.69 11.11 -9.73
C PRO A 253 29.16 10.89 -9.82
N ASP A 254 28.35 11.74 -9.17
CA ASP A 254 26.89 11.70 -9.29
C ASP A 254 26.35 12.89 -10.10
N PHE A 255 27.20 13.62 -10.84
CA PHE A 255 26.77 14.73 -11.71
C PHE A 255 25.58 14.32 -12.57
N ALA A 256 25.72 13.25 -13.36
CA ALA A 256 24.69 12.82 -14.30
C ALA A 256 23.35 12.44 -13.62
N ILE A 257 23.40 11.92 -12.39
CA ILE A 257 22.22 11.55 -11.60
C ILE A 257 21.53 12.81 -11.05
N ILE A 258 22.28 13.66 -10.36
CA ILE A 258 21.73 14.85 -9.67
C ILE A 258 21.27 15.88 -10.70
N GLN A 259 22.09 16.14 -11.72
CA GLN A 259 21.76 17.02 -12.83
C GLN A 259 20.52 16.48 -13.58
N GLY A 260 20.45 15.18 -13.86
CA GLY A 260 19.31 14.57 -14.57
C GLY A 260 17.99 14.70 -13.80
N LEU A 261 18.02 14.54 -12.48
CA LEU A 261 16.85 14.80 -11.62
C LEU A 261 16.40 16.27 -11.68
N ALA A 262 17.34 17.22 -11.69
CA ALA A 262 17.03 18.65 -11.77
C ALA A 262 16.50 19.06 -13.16
N GLU A 263 17.11 18.55 -14.23
CA GLU A 263 16.64 18.74 -15.61
C GLU A 263 15.24 18.16 -15.82
N ALA A 264 14.91 17.07 -15.14
CA ALA A 264 13.57 16.49 -15.11
C ALA A 264 12.57 17.24 -14.20
N GLY A 265 13.02 18.25 -13.45
CA GLY A 265 12.19 19.00 -12.49
C GLY A 265 11.73 18.18 -11.28
N LEU A 266 12.40 17.07 -10.98
CA LEU A 266 12.05 16.17 -9.88
C LEU A 266 12.66 16.59 -8.54
N ILE A 267 13.70 17.44 -8.58
CA ILE A 267 14.31 18.06 -7.40
C ILE A 267 14.34 19.58 -7.55
N PRO A 268 14.26 20.35 -6.44
CA PRO A 268 14.33 21.81 -6.50
C PRO A 268 15.61 22.31 -7.16
N SER A 269 15.47 23.26 -8.06
CA SER A 269 16.58 23.92 -8.76
C SER A 269 16.14 25.28 -9.33
N SER A 270 17.08 25.99 -9.96
CA SER A 270 16.76 27.18 -10.75
C SER A 270 15.74 26.91 -11.87
N LEU A 271 15.69 25.68 -12.43
CA LEU A 271 14.74 25.29 -13.46
C LEU A 271 13.31 25.14 -12.94
N THR A 272 13.16 24.77 -11.66
CA THR A 272 11.85 24.71 -10.97
C THR A 272 11.46 26.06 -10.37
N GLN A 273 12.15 27.15 -10.73
CA GLN A 273 11.94 28.50 -10.24
C GLN A 273 12.17 28.66 -8.73
N ASP A 274 12.95 27.77 -8.12
CA ASP A 274 13.41 27.95 -6.74
C ASP A 274 14.71 28.74 -6.75
N THR A 275 14.61 30.05 -6.53
CA THR A 275 15.74 30.97 -6.57
C THR A 275 16.78 30.72 -5.47
N ASN A 276 16.43 29.94 -4.44
CA ASN A 276 17.34 29.57 -3.35
C ASN A 276 18.08 28.26 -3.63
N ALA A 277 17.64 27.47 -4.62
CA ALA A 277 18.22 26.19 -4.99
C ALA A 277 19.41 26.33 -5.96
N ILE A 278 20.36 27.20 -5.61
CA ILE A 278 21.61 27.42 -6.37
C ILE A 278 22.63 26.30 -6.10
N THR A 279 22.54 25.68 -4.91
CA THR A 279 23.38 24.54 -4.49
C THR A 279 22.51 23.33 -4.20
N PHE A 280 23.00 22.14 -4.53
CA PHE A 280 22.34 20.87 -4.22
C PHE A 280 22.59 20.45 -2.77
N GLN A 281 23.75 20.80 -2.20
CA GLN A 281 24.24 20.44 -0.87
C GLN A 281 24.32 18.91 -0.68
N PRO A 282 25.19 18.23 -1.46
CA PRO A 282 25.18 16.77 -1.59
C PRO A 282 25.37 16.02 -0.27
N ASP A 283 26.25 16.51 0.59
CA ASP A 283 26.68 15.84 1.82
C ASP A 283 25.80 16.18 3.04
N LYS A 284 24.81 17.07 2.86
CA LYS A 284 23.84 17.35 3.93
C LYS A 284 22.91 16.15 4.13
N PRO A 285 22.45 15.91 5.38
CA PRO A 285 21.38 14.96 5.65
C PRO A 285 20.16 15.20 4.76
N LEU A 286 19.58 14.11 4.23
CA LEU A 286 18.27 14.16 3.62
C LEU A 286 17.21 14.41 4.70
N THR A 287 16.33 15.37 4.46
CA THR A 287 15.20 15.66 5.35
C THR A 287 13.96 14.85 4.94
N ARG A 288 13.04 14.64 5.89
CA ARG A 288 11.74 13.99 5.58
C ARG A 288 10.96 14.74 4.49
N ASP A 289 11.02 16.07 4.49
CA ASP A 289 10.37 16.91 3.49
C ASP A 289 10.97 16.67 2.09
N ASP A 290 12.31 16.72 1.96
CA ASP A 290 12.99 16.46 0.70
C ASP A 290 12.70 15.05 0.17
N LEU A 291 12.72 14.03 1.05
CA LEU A 291 12.42 12.65 0.68
C LEU A 291 11.06 12.54 -0.01
N ILE A 292 10.01 13.13 0.58
CA ILE A 292 8.65 13.08 0.04
C ILE A 292 8.53 13.91 -1.23
N ILE A 293 9.11 15.12 -1.26
CA ILE A 293 9.09 16.02 -2.42
C ILE A 293 9.70 15.33 -3.64
N TRP A 294 10.77 14.56 -3.47
CA TRP A 294 11.48 13.90 -4.57
C TRP A 294 10.83 12.57 -4.97
N LYS A 295 10.29 11.81 -4.01
CA LYS A 295 9.74 10.47 -4.24
C LYS A 295 8.36 10.50 -4.87
N VAL A 296 7.44 11.30 -4.33
CA VAL A 296 6.02 11.25 -4.71
C VAL A 296 5.77 11.52 -6.20
N PRO A 297 6.47 12.47 -6.88
CA PRO A 297 6.30 12.64 -8.32
C PRO A 297 6.61 11.39 -9.15
N LEU A 298 7.51 10.53 -8.68
CA LEU A 298 7.86 9.26 -9.34
C LEU A 298 6.83 8.15 -9.09
N ASP A 299 6.10 8.23 -7.98
CA ASP A 299 4.98 7.33 -7.69
C ASP A 299 3.75 7.71 -8.50
N PHE A 300 3.41 9.00 -8.49
CA PHE A 300 2.15 9.48 -9.05
C PHE A 300 2.20 9.70 -10.56
N ARG A 301 3.34 10.20 -11.09
CA ARG A 301 3.61 10.45 -12.52
C ARG A 301 2.54 11.22 -13.28
N GLN A 302 1.78 12.04 -12.56
CA GLN A 302 0.73 12.88 -13.08
C GLN A 302 0.89 14.30 -12.51
N LYS A 303 0.15 15.25 -13.06
CA LYS A 303 0.11 16.60 -12.53
C LYS A 303 -0.40 16.56 -11.09
N LEU A 304 0.44 16.99 -10.15
CA LEU A 304 0.05 17.09 -8.75
C LEU A 304 -1.14 18.06 -8.60
N PRO A 305 -2.22 17.67 -7.91
CA PRO A 305 -3.35 18.54 -7.62
C PRO A 305 -2.91 19.69 -6.71
N ASN A 306 -3.71 20.74 -6.64
CA ASN A 306 -3.49 21.80 -5.66
C ASN A 306 -3.76 21.25 -4.26
N ALA A 307 -2.98 21.72 -3.29
CA ALA A 307 -3.16 21.42 -1.87
C ALA A 307 -2.76 22.65 -1.06
N THR A 308 -3.42 22.85 0.08
CA THR A 308 -3.11 23.93 1.02
C THR A 308 -2.65 23.35 2.35
N LEU A 309 -2.16 24.22 3.25
CA LEU A 309 -1.85 23.83 4.62
C LEU A 309 -3.06 23.18 5.31
N ASP A 310 -4.26 23.72 5.12
CA ASP A 310 -5.46 23.20 5.77
C ASP A 310 -5.85 21.82 5.22
N THR A 311 -5.65 21.57 3.92
CA THR A 311 -5.76 20.22 3.34
C THR A 311 -4.87 19.21 4.09
N ILE A 312 -3.63 19.58 4.44
CA ILE A 312 -2.71 18.69 5.15
C ILE A 312 -3.11 18.48 6.61
N LYS A 313 -3.65 19.51 7.28
CA LYS A 313 -4.19 19.37 8.63
C LYS A 313 -5.42 18.43 8.65
N GLU A 314 -6.29 18.53 7.66
CA GLU A 314 -7.50 17.71 7.57
C GLU A 314 -7.22 16.25 7.18
N THR A 315 -6.19 16.01 6.35
CA THR A 315 -5.84 14.66 5.87
C THR A 315 -4.90 13.92 6.82
N TRP A 316 -3.66 14.41 6.94
CA TRP A 316 -2.65 13.76 7.77
C TRP A 316 -2.79 14.07 9.25
N GLY A 317 -3.41 15.20 9.62
CA GLY A 317 -3.57 15.57 11.04
C GLY A 317 -2.25 15.92 11.75
N PHE A 318 -1.19 16.27 11.01
CA PHE A 318 0.10 16.60 11.64
C PHE A 318 0.00 17.82 12.55
N GLN A 319 0.41 17.66 13.81
CA GLN A 319 0.44 18.74 14.79
C GLN A 319 1.42 19.86 14.40
N ASP A 320 2.44 19.53 13.60
CA ASP A 320 3.45 20.44 13.10
C ASP A 320 3.29 20.78 11.61
N ALA A 321 2.09 20.63 11.04
CA ALA A 321 1.80 20.93 9.64
C ALA A 321 2.24 22.34 9.22
N SER A 322 2.19 23.33 10.13
CA SER A 322 2.63 24.71 9.87
C SER A 322 4.13 24.86 9.59
N LYS A 323 4.95 23.85 9.92
CA LYS A 323 6.40 23.82 9.62
C LYS A 323 6.71 23.29 8.23
N ILE A 324 5.71 22.76 7.51
CA ILE A 324 5.87 22.15 6.18
C ILE A 324 5.87 23.25 5.13
N LYS A 325 6.84 23.22 4.22
CA LYS A 325 6.94 24.21 3.15
C LYS A 325 5.80 24.04 2.14
N PRO A 326 5.29 25.12 1.52
CA PRO A 326 4.24 25.03 0.50
C PRO A 326 4.55 24.08 -0.65
N GLN A 327 5.84 23.93 -0.98
CA GLN A 327 6.32 23.03 -2.02
C GLN A 327 6.03 21.54 -1.74
N GLY A 328 5.86 21.15 -0.48
CA GLY A 328 5.61 19.76 -0.06
C GLY A 328 4.14 19.39 0.14
N TRP A 329 3.23 20.37 0.23
CA TRP A 329 1.81 20.08 0.52
C TRP A 329 1.16 19.20 -0.55
N ARG A 330 1.43 19.44 -1.83
CA ARG A 330 0.81 18.66 -2.91
C ARG A 330 1.27 17.21 -2.89
N GLN A 331 2.54 16.98 -2.58
CA GLN A 331 3.16 15.66 -2.49
C GLN A 331 2.63 14.91 -1.27
N LEU A 332 2.53 15.58 -0.11
CA LEU A 332 1.94 14.99 1.09
C LEU A 332 0.47 14.61 0.90
N TYR A 333 -0.30 15.45 0.19
CA TYR A 333 -1.68 15.13 -0.12
C TYR A 333 -1.78 13.89 -1.01
N ILE A 334 -0.98 13.80 -2.07
CA ILE A 334 -0.93 12.59 -2.91
C ILE A 334 -0.43 11.37 -2.13
N ASP A 335 0.58 11.53 -1.27
CA ASP A 335 1.09 10.44 -0.43
C ASP A 335 -0.02 9.88 0.47
N TRP A 336 -0.82 10.76 1.07
CA TRP A 336 -1.99 10.37 1.88
C TRP A 336 -3.02 9.58 1.05
N GLN A 337 -3.31 10.04 -0.17
CA GLN A 337 -4.26 9.36 -1.07
C GLN A 337 -3.78 7.98 -1.53
N ASN A 338 -2.49 7.66 -1.38
CA ASN A 338 -1.95 6.33 -1.61
C ASN A 338 -2.20 5.36 -0.46
N GLY A 339 -2.85 5.81 0.64
CA GLY A 339 -3.30 4.97 1.73
C GLY A 339 -2.16 4.24 2.44
N GLU A 340 -2.28 2.93 2.61
CA GLU A 340 -1.26 2.09 3.25
C GLU A 340 0.05 2.02 2.45
N ASP A 341 -0.01 2.29 1.14
CA ASP A 341 1.16 2.41 0.28
C ASP A 341 1.81 3.80 0.31
N SER A 342 1.38 4.68 1.21
CA SER A 342 2.03 5.97 1.45
C SER A 342 3.48 5.80 1.90
N ASN A 343 4.35 6.66 1.38
CA ASN A 343 5.76 6.68 1.75
C ASN A 343 5.93 7.02 3.25
N ILE A 344 5.07 7.88 3.82
CA ILE A 344 5.12 8.21 5.25
C ILE A 344 4.81 7.01 6.13
N ARG A 345 3.73 6.25 5.87
CA ARG A 345 3.38 5.09 6.71
C ARG A 345 4.44 4.00 6.65
N ARG A 346 4.98 3.73 5.46
CA ARG A 346 6.03 2.71 5.27
C ARG A 346 7.39 3.16 5.81
N GLY A 347 7.75 4.41 5.60
CA GLY A 347 9.05 4.96 5.99
C GLY A 347 9.12 5.26 7.48
N PHE A 348 8.09 5.91 8.02
CA PHE A 348 8.14 6.56 9.33
C PHE A 348 7.18 5.97 10.36
N ASN A 349 6.45 4.92 9.99
CA ASN A 349 5.37 4.31 10.77
C ASN A 349 4.27 5.33 11.13
N TYR A 350 3.39 4.96 12.05
CA TYR A 350 2.39 5.87 12.59
C TYR A 350 3.06 7.09 13.24
N THR A 351 2.71 8.29 12.78
CA THR A 351 3.18 9.54 13.35
C THR A 351 2.13 10.64 13.27
N THR A 352 2.00 11.41 14.34
CA THR A 352 1.19 12.65 14.38
C THR A 352 2.05 13.91 14.26
N LEU A 353 3.38 13.74 14.14
CA LEU A 353 4.37 14.80 13.93
C LEU A 353 5.21 14.43 12.71
N PHE A 354 5.07 15.18 11.62
CA PHE A 354 5.83 14.89 10.40
C PHE A 354 7.32 15.15 10.61
N GLN A 355 7.65 16.25 11.31
CA GLN A 355 9.00 16.75 11.55
C GLN A 355 9.75 16.95 10.22
N PRO A 356 9.35 17.95 9.39
CA PRO A 356 9.84 18.09 8.02
C PRO A 356 11.36 18.20 7.91
N GLN A 357 12.03 18.76 8.93
CA GLN A 357 13.49 18.93 8.97
C GLN A 357 14.24 17.77 9.65
N LYS A 358 13.53 16.72 10.10
CA LYS A 358 14.17 15.56 10.72
C LYS A 358 15.01 14.82 9.67
N PRO A 359 16.28 14.49 9.97
CA PRO A 359 17.09 13.64 9.12
C PRO A 359 16.49 12.25 8.93
N VAL A 360 16.68 11.69 7.73
CA VAL A 360 16.23 10.34 7.36
C VAL A 360 17.36 9.34 7.54
N THR A 361 17.05 8.16 8.08
CA THR A 361 17.98 7.04 8.20
C THR A 361 18.03 6.18 6.93
N TYR A 362 19.09 5.39 6.77
CA TYR A 362 19.24 4.39 5.72
C TYR A 362 18.04 3.44 5.66
N GLU A 363 17.58 2.94 6.82
CA GLU A 363 16.43 2.05 6.91
C GLU A 363 15.13 2.72 6.44
N GLU A 364 14.84 3.93 6.92
CA GLU A 364 13.63 4.68 6.53
C GLU A 364 13.64 4.95 5.01
N ALA A 365 14.77 5.38 4.45
CA ALA A 365 14.92 5.61 3.02
C ALA A 365 14.73 4.32 2.20
N ALA A 366 15.30 3.20 2.64
CA ALA A 366 15.14 1.92 1.98
C ALA A 366 13.68 1.43 2.02
N LYS A 367 12.98 1.57 3.15
CA LYS A 367 11.54 1.25 3.26
C LYS A 367 10.68 2.05 2.30
N VAL A 368 10.97 3.35 2.14
CA VAL A 368 10.28 4.22 1.19
C VAL A 368 10.51 3.77 -0.26
N LEU A 369 11.75 3.37 -0.59
CA LEU A 369 12.14 2.99 -1.94
C LEU A 369 11.80 1.53 -2.31
N ASN A 370 11.33 0.70 -1.38
CA ASN A 370 10.92 -0.68 -1.67
C ASN A 370 9.74 -0.78 -2.64
N ILE A 371 8.93 0.28 -2.76
CA ILE A 371 7.75 0.29 -3.60
C ILE A 371 7.71 1.60 -4.39
N PHE A 372 7.38 1.46 -5.68
CA PHE A 372 7.10 2.58 -6.57
C PHE A 372 5.72 2.46 -7.17
N GLY A 373 5.11 3.61 -7.44
CA GLY A 373 3.81 3.70 -8.11
C GLY A 373 2.70 4.15 -7.18
N TYR A 374 1.50 4.22 -7.74
CA TYR A 374 0.33 4.77 -7.08
C TYR A 374 -0.86 3.86 -7.32
N GLN A 375 -1.52 3.44 -6.24
CA GLN A 375 -2.73 2.60 -6.25
C GLN A 375 -2.58 1.35 -7.15
N GLY A 376 -3.36 1.23 -8.23
CA GLY A 376 -3.37 0.02 -9.07
C GLY A 376 -2.09 -0.25 -9.90
N ASP A 377 -1.08 0.63 -9.84
CA ASP A 377 0.18 0.54 -10.61
C ASP A 377 1.41 0.44 -9.68
N ILE A 378 1.22 -0.17 -8.52
CA ILE A 378 2.26 -0.42 -7.52
C ILE A 378 3.19 -1.55 -7.98
N ARG A 379 4.50 -1.32 -7.88
CA ARG A 379 5.55 -2.32 -8.13
C ARG A 379 6.46 -2.46 -6.91
N ASN A 380 6.81 -3.69 -6.56
CA ASN A 380 7.68 -3.97 -5.42
C ASN A 380 9.10 -4.32 -5.87
N VAL A 381 10.10 -3.74 -5.21
CA VAL A 381 11.52 -3.99 -5.47
C VAL A 381 11.88 -5.48 -5.29
N LYS A 382 11.18 -6.21 -4.41
CA LYS A 382 11.35 -7.66 -4.22
C LYS A 382 11.05 -8.47 -5.48
N GLU A 383 10.22 -7.96 -6.38
CA GLU A 383 9.82 -8.64 -7.63
C GLU A 383 10.87 -8.53 -8.73
N ILE A 384 11.87 -7.64 -8.56
CA ILE A 384 12.97 -7.48 -9.52
C ILE A 384 13.82 -8.75 -9.52
N LYS A 385 13.85 -9.43 -10.67
CA LYS A 385 14.73 -10.57 -10.94
C LYS A 385 16.09 -10.06 -11.40
N LYS A 386 17.17 -10.63 -10.87
CA LYS A 386 18.55 -10.31 -11.25
C LYS A 386 19.17 -11.48 -12.01
#